data_AF-A0A350YTQ4-F1
#
_entry.id   AF-A0A350YTQ4-F1
#
_cell.length_a   1.000
_cell.length_b   1.000
_cell.length_c   1.000
_cell.angle_alpha   90.00
_cell.angle_beta   90.00
_cell.angle_gamma   90.00
#
_symmetry.space_group_name_H-M   'P 1'
#
loop_
_entity.id
_entity.type
_entity.pdbx_description
1 polymer ?
#
loop_
_entity_poly.entity_id
_entity_poly.type
_entity_poly.pdbx_seq_one_letter_code
_entity_poly.pdbx_strand_id
1 'polypeptide(L)'
;MKKLRIEIQSIFLAIVIIVAVVFSGYYFFRSLAGLVNVVHQQSQTDPALVVIDRIVNEFPEIENQARLFILSGNESYLGEYQAKNDTMVDQLQYLVQVAPVSNFDRELLDSLRSLSLRRLIVWNEILDIHLSASDETSRINDVLGKLPEVSQDTLVAEPEKRNFLARLFKRQKEEVPEESVVPAAAAEDIRNEFMKAQRQIEANLERLKTREAELIEANQDLTNKMSQLTGMLEYMEKKRLEKNTAEADKLAITTKNRITLLGIFVVLLVMSILFLLFRFLRKNSETQKLLLKAKAGAEELARTKELFIANVSHEMKTPLNAIYGITEQMLQRDLDKQAREELTIVRNSSKHLYSLVNDTVDLARIHAGMITLHPVDFNPDEILAEAIEL
;
A
#
# COMPACT_ATOMS: atom_id res chain seq x y z
N MET A 1 -51.85 -11.51 -6.38
CA MET A 1 -51.18 -10.25 -5.94
C MET A 1 -50.25 -10.40 -4.73
N LYS A 2 -50.59 -11.14 -3.65
CA LYS A 2 -49.70 -11.28 -2.47
C LYS A 2 -48.36 -12.01 -2.72
N LYS A 3 -48.29 -12.97 -3.65
CA LYS A 3 -47.05 -13.72 -3.99
C LYS A 3 -45.98 -12.85 -4.67
N LEU A 4 -46.37 -12.05 -5.66
CA LEU A 4 -45.47 -11.11 -6.37
C LEU A 4 -44.82 -10.10 -5.41
N ARG A 5 -45.57 -9.64 -4.40
CA ARG A 5 -45.10 -8.64 -3.44
C ARG A 5 -43.97 -9.18 -2.54
N ILE A 6 -43.93 -10.49 -2.28
CA ILE A 6 -42.91 -11.14 -1.44
C ILE A 6 -41.63 -11.43 -2.24
N GLU A 7 -41.74 -11.85 -3.50
CA GLU A 7 -40.59 -12.02 -4.40
C GLU A 7 -39.89 -10.69 -4.68
N ILE A 8 -40.65 -9.63 -4.94
CA ILE A 8 -40.07 -8.29 -5.16
C ILE A 8 -39.36 -7.78 -3.90
N GLN A 9 -39.91 -8.02 -2.70
CA GLN A 9 -39.28 -7.62 -1.45
C GLN A 9 -37.98 -8.38 -1.17
N SER A 10 -37.91 -9.67 -1.52
CA SER A 10 -36.71 -10.48 -1.31
C SER A 10 -35.60 -10.16 -2.31
N ILE A 11 -35.95 -9.89 -3.58
CA ILE A 11 -35.01 -9.40 -4.59
C ILE A 11 -34.49 -8.00 -4.23
N PHE A 12 -35.37 -7.09 -3.80
CA PHE A 12 -34.96 -5.76 -3.36
C PHE A 12 -33.99 -5.82 -2.17
N LEU A 13 -34.28 -6.68 -1.18
CA LEU A 13 -33.38 -6.88 -0.05
C LEU A 13 -32.00 -7.40 -0.50
N ALA A 14 -31.97 -8.38 -1.41
CA ALA A 14 -30.72 -8.92 -1.96
C ALA A 14 -29.90 -7.84 -2.70
N ILE A 15 -30.55 -6.95 -3.44
CA ILE A 15 -29.87 -5.82 -4.10
C ILE A 15 -29.29 -4.84 -3.08
N VAL A 16 -30.07 -4.46 -2.06
CA VAL A 16 -29.60 -3.58 -0.97
C VAL A 16 -28.38 -4.18 -0.26
N ILE A 17 -28.38 -5.48 -0.06
CA ILE A 17 -27.27 -6.24 0.52
C ILE A 17 -26.02 -6.17 -0.37
N ILE A 18 -26.15 -6.44 -1.67
CA ILE A 18 -25.02 -6.41 -2.60
C ILE A 18 -24.41 -5.01 -2.64
N VAL A 19 -25.26 -3.97 -2.70
CA VAL A 19 -24.83 -2.57 -2.64
C VAL A 19 -24.10 -2.28 -1.32
N ALA A 20 -24.62 -2.75 -0.18
CA ALA A 20 -23.97 -2.58 1.12
C ALA A 20 -22.59 -3.26 1.20
N VAL A 21 -22.46 -4.47 0.65
CA VAL A 21 -21.18 -5.21 0.62
C VAL A 21 -20.17 -4.53 -0.30
N VAL A 22 -20.59 -4.08 -1.49
CA VAL A 22 -19.72 -3.36 -2.43
C VAL A 22 -19.26 -2.03 -1.84
N PHE A 23 -20.17 -1.27 -1.23
CA PHE A 23 -19.86 0.01 -0.60
C PHE A 23 -18.92 -0.16 0.61
N SER A 24 -19.15 -1.20 1.42
CA SER A 24 -18.26 -1.62 2.51
C SER A 24 -16.86 -1.95 2.00
N GLY A 25 -16.75 -2.78 0.97
CA GLY A 25 -15.47 -3.18 0.38
C GLY A 25 -14.71 -1.98 -0.20
N TYR A 26 -15.40 -1.09 -0.90
CA TYR A 26 -14.84 0.14 -1.43
C TYR A 26 -14.30 1.06 -0.31
N TYR A 27 -15.07 1.24 0.76
CA TYR A 27 -14.65 2.07 1.89
C TYR A 27 -13.45 1.47 2.63
N PHE A 28 -13.43 0.15 2.82
CA PHE A 28 -12.30 -0.57 3.41
C PHE A 28 -11.02 -0.38 2.59
N PHE A 29 -11.10 -0.53 1.26
CA PHE A 29 -9.95 -0.32 0.38
C PHE A 29 -9.42 1.11 0.47
N ARG A 30 -10.30 2.11 0.45
CA ARG A 30 -9.92 3.52 0.61
C ARG A 30 -9.27 3.79 1.97
N SER A 31 -9.77 3.15 3.02
CA SER A 31 -9.25 3.24 4.37
C SER A 31 -7.85 2.64 4.51
N LEU A 32 -7.60 1.50 3.85
CA LEU A 32 -6.28 0.85 3.83
C LEU A 32 -5.27 1.67 3.03
N ALA A 33 -5.69 2.22 1.88
CA ALA A 33 -4.86 3.09 1.05
C ALA A 33 -4.41 4.36 1.81
N GLY A 34 -5.30 4.95 2.62
CA GLY A 34 -4.94 6.08 3.49
C GLY A 34 -3.88 5.73 4.52
N LEU A 35 -3.92 4.52 5.08
CA LEU A 35 -2.94 4.05 6.07
C LEU A 35 -1.57 3.78 5.44
N VAL A 36 -1.54 3.16 4.26
CA VAL A 36 -0.30 2.86 3.53
C VAL A 36 0.45 4.13 3.11
N ASN A 37 -0.27 5.18 2.68
CA ASN A 37 0.35 6.46 2.33
C ASN A 37 0.99 7.14 3.54
N VAL A 38 0.35 7.08 4.71
CA VAL A 38 0.90 7.66 5.95
C VAL A 38 2.17 6.91 6.37
N VAL A 39 2.19 5.59 6.26
CA VAL A 39 3.37 4.78 6.61
C VAL A 39 4.53 5.01 5.64
N HIS A 40 4.28 5.16 4.33
CA HIS A 40 5.36 5.37 3.35
C HIS A 40 5.99 6.76 3.40
N GLN A 41 5.26 7.79 3.82
CA GLN A 41 5.79 9.16 3.90
C GLN A 41 6.62 9.41 5.18
N GLN A 42 6.66 8.44 6.11
CA GLN A 42 7.20 8.62 7.46
C GLN A 42 8.62 8.08 7.68
N SER A 43 9.25 7.45 6.69
CA SER A 43 10.57 6.80 6.86
C SER A 43 11.74 7.52 6.18
N GLN A 44 11.53 8.73 5.66
CA GLN A 44 12.60 9.48 4.99
C GLN A 44 13.08 10.60 5.92
N THR A 45 14.32 10.47 6.39
CA THR A 45 15.07 11.53 7.08
C THR A 45 15.09 12.80 6.23
N ASP A 46 14.96 13.96 6.85
CA ASP A 46 15.05 15.24 6.14
C ASP A 46 16.31 15.29 5.24
N PRO A 47 16.16 15.60 3.95
CA PRO A 47 17.28 15.55 3.00
C PRO A 47 18.38 16.55 3.35
N ALA A 48 18.07 17.67 4.03
CA ALA A 48 19.10 18.60 4.50
C ALA A 48 19.92 17.98 5.64
N LEU A 49 19.29 17.25 6.58
CA LEU A 49 20.02 16.63 7.70
C LEU A 49 21.07 15.63 7.19
N VAL A 50 20.75 14.85 6.15
CA VAL A 50 21.69 13.91 5.53
C VAL A 50 22.94 14.62 4.97
N VAL A 51 22.75 15.80 4.39
CA VAL A 51 23.86 16.61 3.87
C VAL A 51 24.66 17.23 5.02
N ILE A 52 23.98 17.70 6.06
CA ILE A 52 24.59 18.25 7.27
C ILE A 52 25.46 17.21 7.97
N ASP A 53 24.98 15.98 8.13
CA ASP A 53 25.74 14.90 8.74
C ASP A 53 27.02 14.62 7.95
N ARG A 54 26.95 14.63 6.61
CA ARG A 54 28.12 14.47 5.76
C ARG A 54 29.14 15.60 5.97
N ILE A 55 28.66 16.84 5.92
CA ILE A 55 29.47 18.05 6.15
C ILE A 55 30.17 17.97 7.51
N VAL A 56 29.44 17.67 8.59
CA VAL A 56 29.98 17.57 9.96
C VAL A 56 31.05 16.47 10.06
N ASN A 57 30.80 15.31 9.43
CA ASN A 57 31.69 14.15 9.53
C ASN A 57 32.95 14.25 8.64
N GLU A 58 32.93 15.05 7.57
CA GLU A 58 34.10 15.26 6.72
C GLU A 58 35.09 16.29 7.28
N PHE A 59 34.63 17.22 8.14
CA PHE A 59 35.49 18.23 8.76
C PHE A 59 36.74 17.64 9.45
N PRO A 60 36.65 16.65 10.36
CA PRO A 60 37.82 16.07 11.02
C PRO A 60 38.89 15.57 10.04
N GLU A 61 38.46 15.03 8.89
CA GLU A 61 39.38 14.53 7.89
C GLU A 61 40.08 15.69 7.15
N ILE A 62 39.35 16.75 6.80
CA ILE A 62 39.92 17.99 6.22
C ILE A 62 40.96 18.59 7.17
N GLU A 63 40.61 18.73 8.46
CA GLU A 63 41.53 19.27 9.47
C GLU A 63 42.78 18.40 9.63
N ASN A 64 42.60 17.08 9.58
CA ASN A 64 43.72 16.14 9.68
C ASN A 64 44.69 16.30 8.50
N GLN A 65 44.20 16.48 7.27
CA GLN A 65 45.07 16.70 6.10
C GLN A 65 45.88 17.99 6.21
N ALA A 66 45.24 19.08 6.66
CA ALA A 66 45.94 20.34 6.92
C ALA A 66 47.04 20.16 7.99
N ARG A 67 46.73 19.49 9.09
CA ARG A 67 47.71 19.21 10.16
C ARG A 67 48.86 18.32 9.69
N LEU A 68 48.58 17.29 8.87
CA LEU A 68 49.62 16.42 8.31
C LEU A 68 50.55 17.18 7.37
N PHE A 69 50.04 18.10 6.56
CA PHE A 69 50.86 19.00 5.77
C PHE A 69 51.75 19.87 6.66
N ILE A 70 51.18 20.56 7.64
CA ILE A 70 51.90 21.44 8.58
C ILE A 70 53.04 20.69 9.31
N LEU A 71 52.82 19.41 9.65
CA LEU A 71 53.81 18.59 10.36
C LEU A 71 54.89 17.99 9.46
N SER A 72 54.54 17.63 8.23
CA SER A 72 55.42 16.85 7.34
C SER A 72 56.07 17.66 6.21
N GLY A 73 55.49 18.81 5.84
CA GLY A 73 55.86 19.59 4.66
C GLY A 73 55.59 18.86 3.33
N ASN A 74 54.85 17.74 3.33
CA ASN A 74 54.60 16.96 2.12
C ASN A 74 53.40 17.52 1.34
N GLU A 75 53.68 18.07 0.15
CA GLU A 75 52.71 18.63 -0.80
C GLU A 75 51.53 17.70 -1.15
N SER A 76 51.69 16.38 -1.03
CA SER A 76 50.58 15.43 -1.25
C SER A 76 49.40 15.69 -0.31
N TYR A 77 49.67 16.02 0.96
CA TYR A 77 48.62 16.32 1.94
C TYR A 77 47.96 17.68 1.66
N LEU A 78 48.68 18.64 1.08
CA LEU A 78 48.11 19.91 0.64
C LEU A 78 47.14 19.71 -0.52
N GLY A 79 47.51 18.87 -1.50
CA GLY A 79 46.63 18.49 -2.60
C GLY A 79 45.35 17.76 -2.13
N GLU A 80 45.48 16.83 -1.18
CA GLU A 80 44.33 16.14 -0.57
C GLU A 80 43.43 17.09 0.23
N TYR A 81 44.03 18.03 0.98
CA TYR A 81 43.30 19.08 1.69
C TYR A 81 42.47 19.94 0.73
N GLN A 82 43.09 20.42 -0.37
CA GLN A 82 42.42 21.25 -1.37
C GLN A 82 41.25 20.50 -2.03
N ALA A 83 41.45 19.24 -2.44
CA ALA A 83 40.40 18.45 -3.07
C ALA A 83 39.20 18.20 -2.14
N LYS A 84 39.45 17.95 -0.85
CA LYS A 84 38.38 17.80 0.14
C LYS A 84 37.70 19.12 0.47
N ASN A 85 38.43 20.23 0.49
CA ASN A 85 37.86 21.56 0.66
C ASN A 85 36.92 21.92 -0.49
N ASP A 86 37.30 21.62 -1.74
CA ASP A 86 36.43 21.82 -2.91
C ASP A 86 35.16 20.96 -2.82
N THR A 87 35.31 19.68 -2.43
CA THR A 87 34.17 18.78 -2.20
C THR A 87 33.24 19.31 -1.11
N MET A 88 33.80 19.87 -0.03
CA MET A 88 33.02 20.48 1.05
C MET A 88 32.25 21.72 0.57
N VAL A 89 32.87 22.57 -0.26
CA VAL A 89 32.20 23.72 -0.88
C VAL A 89 31.03 23.26 -1.75
N ASP A 90 31.20 22.19 -2.53
CA ASP A 90 30.12 21.61 -3.33
C ASP A 90 28.97 21.07 -2.46
N GLN A 91 29.28 20.42 -1.34
CA GLN A 91 28.27 19.96 -0.38
C GLN A 91 27.51 21.11 0.27
N LEU A 92 28.21 22.19 0.61
CA LEU A 92 27.61 23.42 1.15
C LEU A 92 26.72 24.10 0.11
N GLN A 93 27.06 24.04 -1.17
CA GLN A 93 26.22 24.53 -2.26
C GLN A 93 25.00 23.62 -2.47
N TYR A 94 25.17 22.31 -2.37
CA TYR A 94 24.07 21.36 -2.44
C TYR A 94 23.07 21.54 -1.29
N LEU A 95 23.54 21.86 -0.09
CA LEU A 95 22.68 22.20 1.06
C LEU A 95 21.72 23.36 0.73
N VAL A 96 22.17 24.35 -0.04
CA VAL A 96 21.31 25.47 -0.51
C VAL A 96 20.23 24.99 -1.47
N GLN A 97 20.54 24.01 -2.32
CA GLN A 97 19.58 23.44 -3.28
C GLN A 97 18.52 22.58 -2.60
N VAL A 98 18.88 21.93 -1.48
CA VAL A 98 17.97 21.09 -0.69
C VAL A 98 17.15 21.91 0.31
N ALA A 99 17.61 23.10 0.70
CA ALA A 99 16.90 23.98 1.64
C ALA A 99 15.41 24.23 1.31
N PRO A 100 14.95 24.41 0.05
CA PRO A 100 13.54 24.63 -0.28
C PRO A 100 12.62 23.42 -0.03
N VAL A 101 13.17 22.20 -0.01
CA VAL A 101 12.41 20.96 0.22
C VAL A 101 12.63 20.39 1.63
N SER A 102 13.50 21.03 2.42
CA SER A 102 13.72 20.72 3.82
C SER A 102 12.60 21.29 4.69
N ASN A 103 12.37 20.68 5.84
CA ASN A 103 11.43 21.18 6.84
C ASN A 103 12.11 22.05 7.90
N PHE A 104 13.43 22.29 7.79
CA PHE A 104 14.14 23.20 8.68
C PHE A 104 14.02 24.66 8.23
N ASP A 105 14.09 25.58 9.19
CA ASP A 105 14.14 27.00 8.89
C ASP A 105 15.39 27.33 8.09
N ARG A 106 15.21 28.08 6.99
CA ARG A 106 16.29 28.47 6.08
C ARG A 106 17.42 29.21 6.80
N GLU A 107 17.09 30.01 7.82
CA GLU A 107 18.05 30.75 8.64
C GLU A 107 19.02 29.82 9.40
N LEU A 108 18.54 28.67 9.87
CA LEU A 108 19.38 27.67 10.56
C LEU A 108 20.33 26.99 9.58
N LEU A 109 19.84 26.64 8.39
CA LEU A 109 20.66 26.05 7.34
C LEU A 109 21.73 27.03 6.83
N ASP A 110 21.35 28.29 6.64
CA ASP A 110 22.27 29.36 6.25
C ASP A 110 23.31 29.64 7.34
N SER A 111 22.91 29.57 8.62
CA SER A 111 23.81 29.70 9.76
C SER A 111 24.84 28.57 9.78
N LEU A 112 24.41 27.31 9.63
CA LEU A 112 25.33 26.17 9.57
C LEU A 112 26.31 26.33 8.39
N ARG A 113 25.80 26.68 7.21
CA ARG A 113 26.64 26.92 6.03
C ARG A 113 27.68 28.00 6.30
N SER A 114 27.28 29.12 6.91
CA SER A 114 28.18 30.23 7.23
C SER A 114 29.28 29.83 8.21
N LEU A 115 28.95 29.02 9.23
CA LEU A 115 29.91 28.48 10.19
C LEU A 115 30.88 27.52 9.51
N SER A 116 30.38 26.63 8.65
CA SER A 116 31.21 25.69 7.87
C SER A 116 32.18 26.43 6.95
N LEU A 117 31.69 27.42 6.17
CA LEU A 117 32.55 28.25 5.33
C LEU A 117 33.61 29.00 6.14
N ARG A 118 33.22 29.54 7.31
CA ARG A 118 34.16 30.23 8.19
C ARG A 118 35.26 29.30 8.70
N ARG A 119 34.96 28.03 9.01
CA ARG A 119 35.96 27.04 9.43
C ARG A 119 36.96 26.75 8.30
N LEU A 120 36.50 26.59 7.06
CA LEU A 120 37.39 26.39 5.91
C LEU A 120 38.31 27.59 5.69
N ILE A 121 37.78 28.82 5.83
CA ILE A 121 38.57 30.05 5.76
C ILE A 121 39.65 30.07 6.85
N VAL A 122 39.30 29.72 8.09
CA VAL A 122 40.25 29.68 9.22
C VAL A 122 41.38 28.69 8.94
N TRP A 123 41.08 27.50 8.41
CA TRP A 123 42.11 26.52 8.07
C TRP A 123 43.00 26.97 6.90
N ASN A 124 42.44 27.67 5.90
CA ASN A 124 43.24 28.30 4.86
C ASN A 124 44.17 29.38 5.43
N GLU A 125 43.68 30.24 6.33
CA GLU A 125 44.52 31.25 7.00
C GLU A 125 45.67 30.61 7.81
N ILE A 126 45.41 29.49 8.49
CA ILE A 126 46.46 28.73 9.22
C ILE A 126 47.51 28.18 8.26
N LEU A 127 47.09 27.60 7.13
CA LEU A 127 48.01 27.06 6.12
C LEU A 127 48.84 28.16 5.45
N ASP A 128 48.23 29.31 5.14
CA ASP A 128 48.93 30.46 4.56
C ASP A 128 50.00 31.02 5.52
N ILE A 129 49.72 31.06 6.82
CA ILE A 129 50.68 31.44 7.87
C ILE A 129 51.86 30.46 7.89
N HIS A 130 51.60 29.15 7.81
CA HIS A 130 52.64 28.13 7.80
C HIS A 130 53.55 28.23 6.57
N LEU A 131 52.96 28.37 5.39
CA LEU A 131 53.68 28.57 4.13
C LEU A 131 54.56 29.83 4.17
N SER A 132 54.02 30.93 4.71
CA SER A 132 54.75 32.20 4.85
C SER A 132 55.94 32.10 5.81
N ALA A 133 55.79 31.40 6.94
CA ALA A 133 56.86 31.18 7.90
C ALA A 133 58.00 30.29 7.34
N SER A 134 57.65 29.33 6.47
CA SER A 134 58.65 28.49 5.77
C SER A 134 59.50 29.29 4.76
N ASP A 135 58.91 30.29 4.08
CA ASP A 135 59.65 31.19 3.19
C ASP A 135 60.57 32.14 3.97
N GLU A 136 60.11 32.71 5.09
CA GLU A 136 60.95 33.58 5.95
C GLU A 136 62.16 32.84 6.53
N THR A 137 62.00 31.58 6.96
CA THR A 137 63.11 30.76 7.48
C THR A 137 64.09 30.32 6.38
N SER A 138 63.60 30.07 5.16
CA SER A 138 64.45 29.84 3.99
C SER A 138 65.31 31.06 3.63
N ARG A 139 64.71 32.27 3.67
CA ARG A 139 65.43 33.53 3.47
C ARG A 139 66.52 33.77 4.52
N ILE A 140 66.29 33.40 5.79
CA ILE A 140 67.32 33.47 6.84
C ILE A 140 68.52 32.59 6.46
N ASN A 141 68.27 31.36 6.04
CA ASN A 141 69.33 30.42 5.67
C ASN A 141 70.12 30.87 4.42
N ASP A 142 69.44 31.48 3.44
CA ASP A 142 70.07 32.03 2.23
C ASP A 142 70.92 33.27 2.54
N VAL A 143 70.50 34.11 3.49
CA VAL A 143 71.30 35.26 3.98
C VAL A 143 72.47 34.77 4.85
N LEU A 144 72.28 33.75 5.70
CA LEU A 144 73.34 33.14 6.50
C LEU A 144 74.43 32.51 5.61
N GLY A 145 74.04 31.88 4.50
CA GLY A 145 74.95 31.26 3.54
C GLY A 145 75.77 32.25 2.69
N LYS A 146 75.41 33.54 2.70
CA LYS A 146 76.12 34.61 1.95
C LYS A 146 77.13 35.39 2.80
N LEU A 147 77.25 35.10 4.09
CA LEU A 147 78.24 35.73 4.97
C LEU A 147 79.59 34.98 4.86
N PRO A 148 80.72 35.67 4.63
CA PRO A 148 82.03 35.04 4.71
C PRO A 148 82.28 34.54 6.14
N GLU A 149 82.84 33.33 6.26
CA GLU A 149 83.23 32.70 7.53
C GLU A 149 84.22 33.62 8.27
N VAL A 150 83.72 34.41 9.23
CA VAL A 150 84.59 35.09 10.19
C VAL A 150 84.82 34.12 11.34
N SER A 151 86.02 33.51 11.37
CA SER A 151 86.49 32.68 12.46
C SER A 151 86.38 33.44 13.78
N GLN A 152 85.47 33.02 14.66
CA GLN A 152 85.50 33.41 16.07
C GLN A 152 86.30 32.37 16.84
N ASP A 153 87.46 32.78 17.34
CA ASP A 153 88.24 31.98 18.26
C ASP A 153 87.52 31.87 19.62
N THR A 154 87.28 30.61 20.01
CA THR A 154 87.19 30.07 21.37
C THR A 154 86.37 30.86 22.41
N LEU A 155 85.16 30.38 22.73
CA LEU A 155 84.76 30.15 24.13
C LEU A 155 83.83 28.93 24.22
N VAL A 156 84.25 28.01 25.09
CA VAL A 156 83.75 26.68 25.34
C VAL A 156 82.36 26.69 25.99
N ALA A 157 81.43 25.90 25.46
CA ALA A 157 80.35 25.27 26.22
C ALA A 157 79.99 23.93 25.56
N GLU A 158 79.94 22.87 26.38
CA GLU A 158 79.76 21.46 25.97
C GLU A 158 78.44 21.19 25.20
N PRO A 159 78.43 20.22 24.25
CA PRO A 159 77.24 19.91 23.48
C PRO A 159 76.46 18.70 24.04
N GLU A 160 75.15 18.85 24.21
CA GLU A 160 74.23 17.70 24.18
C GLU A 160 73.63 17.49 22.78
N LYS A 161 73.66 16.22 22.38
CA LYS A 161 73.54 15.70 21.03
C LYS A 161 72.14 15.82 20.46
N ARG A 162 72.05 16.12 19.15
CA ARG A 162 71.16 15.39 18.22
C ARG A 162 71.72 15.44 16.79
N ASN A 163 72.34 14.32 16.43
CA ASN A 163 72.73 13.97 15.06
C ASN A 163 71.49 13.81 14.19
N PHE A 164 71.39 14.53 13.06
CA PHE A 164 70.54 14.06 11.96
C PHE A 164 70.98 14.46 10.54
N LEU A 165 71.84 15.46 10.33
CA LEU A 165 72.17 15.90 8.95
C LEU A 165 73.67 16.00 8.67
N ALA A 166 74.35 14.85 8.75
CA ALA A 166 75.70 14.70 8.22
C ALA A 166 75.74 13.50 7.27
N ARG A 167 75.30 13.71 6.02
CA ARG A 167 75.57 12.88 4.82
C ARG A 167 74.81 13.41 3.61
N LEU A 168 75.20 14.58 3.12
CA LEU A 168 74.97 15.05 1.75
C LEU A 168 75.94 16.22 1.54
N PHE A 169 76.44 16.35 0.32
CA PHE A 169 77.49 17.30 -0.11
C PHE A 169 78.95 16.83 0.03
N LYS A 170 79.32 15.98 -0.93
CA LYS A 170 80.66 15.93 -1.50
C LYS A 170 80.66 16.88 -2.71
N ARG A 171 81.41 17.98 -2.67
CA ARG A 171 81.73 18.73 -3.90
C ARG A 171 83.12 19.36 -3.84
N GLN A 172 83.66 19.44 -5.04
CA GLN A 172 85.02 19.73 -5.48
C GLN A 172 85.56 21.08 -5.00
N LYS A 173 86.87 21.07 -4.81
CA LYS A 173 87.77 22.21 -4.56
C LYS A 173 87.75 23.13 -5.79
N GLU A 174 87.42 24.40 -5.58
CA GLU A 174 87.49 25.47 -6.58
C GLU A 174 88.08 26.74 -5.93
N GLU A 175 88.80 27.51 -6.74
CA GLU A 175 89.84 28.47 -6.37
C GLU A 175 89.38 29.68 -5.55
N VAL A 176 90.28 30.15 -4.68
CA VAL A 176 90.18 31.34 -3.83
C VAL A 176 90.20 32.61 -4.69
N PRO A 177 89.21 33.52 -4.59
CA PRO A 177 89.39 34.91 -4.99
C PRO A 177 89.81 35.78 -3.80
N GLU A 178 90.56 36.82 -4.13
CA GLU A 178 91.25 37.77 -3.27
C GLU A 178 90.44 38.35 -2.11
N GLU A 179 91.18 38.55 -1.02
CA GLU A 179 90.85 39.20 0.22
C GLU A 179 90.39 40.65 -0.02
N SER A 180 89.07 40.86 -0.19
CA SER A 180 88.49 42.21 -0.16
C SER A 180 88.40 42.66 1.29
N VAL A 181 89.35 43.49 1.73
CA VAL A 181 89.34 44.14 3.05
C VAL A 181 88.16 45.12 3.09
N VAL A 182 87.06 44.69 3.70
CA VAL A 182 85.95 45.57 4.09
C VAL A 182 86.45 46.44 5.26
N PRO A 183 86.33 47.78 5.21
CA PRO A 183 86.67 48.62 6.36
C PRO A 183 85.88 48.18 7.59
N ALA A 184 86.51 48.09 8.77
CA ALA A 184 85.88 47.62 10.00
C ALA A 184 84.53 48.34 10.31
N ALA A 185 84.38 49.60 9.90
CA ALA A 185 83.14 50.37 10.02
C ALA A 185 81.98 49.84 9.13
N ALA A 186 82.27 49.33 7.94
CA ALA A 186 81.26 48.75 7.04
C ALA A 186 80.86 47.33 7.49
N ALA A 187 81.78 46.57 8.08
CA ALA A 187 81.46 45.27 8.70
C ALA A 187 80.55 45.43 9.94
N GLU A 188 80.73 46.50 10.72
CA GLU A 188 79.89 46.82 11.88
C GLU A 188 78.49 47.30 11.48
N ASP A 189 78.36 48.06 10.39
CA ASP A 189 77.07 48.50 9.86
C ASP A 189 76.26 47.32 9.28
N ILE A 190 76.90 46.44 8.51
CA ILE A 190 76.29 45.19 8.01
C ILE A 190 75.85 44.29 9.17
N ARG A 191 76.66 44.17 10.22
CA ARG A 191 76.31 43.41 11.44
C ARG A 191 75.12 44.04 12.15
N ASN A 192 75.02 45.37 12.22
CA ASN A 192 73.90 46.06 12.83
C ASN A 192 72.60 45.94 12.01
N GLU A 193 72.68 46.05 10.69
CA GLU A 193 71.54 45.80 9.79
C GLU A 193 71.08 44.34 9.84
N PHE A 194 72.02 43.39 9.89
CA PHE A 194 71.72 41.97 10.08
C PHE A 194 71.03 41.70 11.42
N MET A 195 71.54 42.25 12.52
CA MET A 195 70.92 42.11 13.85
C MET A 195 69.53 42.76 13.91
N LYS A 196 69.31 43.88 13.20
CA LYS A 196 67.97 44.50 13.06
C LYS A 196 67.03 43.61 12.25
N ALA A 197 67.49 43.07 11.11
CA ALA A 197 66.73 42.18 10.27
C ALA A 197 66.36 40.88 11.02
N GLN A 198 67.30 40.27 11.74
CA GLN A 198 67.06 39.10 12.55
C GLN A 198 66.00 39.35 13.64
N ARG A 199 66.12 40.46 14.39
CA ARG A 199 65.11 40.84 15.40
C ARG A 199 63.74 41.08 14.78
N GLN A 200 63.68 41.66 13.57
CA GLN A 200 62.43 41.92 12.88
C GLN A 200 61.76 40.62 12.40
N ILE A 201 62.55 39.66 11.90
CA ILE A 201 62.03 38.34 11.50
C ILE A 201 61.58 37.55 12.74
N GLU A 202 62.37 37.53 13.82
CA GLU A 202 61.95 36.89 15.08
C GLU A 202 60.64 37.50 15.62
N ALA A 203 60.51 38.84 15.58
CA ALA A 203 59.27 39.52 15.97
C ALA A 203 58.09 39.19 15.03
N ASN A 204 58.32 39.02 13.72
CA ASN A 204 57.30 38.59 12.78
C ASN A 204 56.86 37.15 13.04
N LEU A 205 57.81 36.23 13.26
CA LEU A 205 57.52 34.82 13.60
C LEU A 205 56.70 34.69 14.88
N GLU A 206 57.00 35.47 15.92
CA GLU A 206 56.20 35.48 17.15
C GLU A 206 54.78 36.04 16.94
N ARG A 207 54.61 37.05 16.08
CA ARG A 207 53.28 37.55 15.68
C ARG A 207 52.50 36.49 14.92
N LEU A 208 53.14 35.77 14.00
CA LEU A 208 52.52 34.69 13.22
C LEU A 208 52.06 33.54 14.13
N LYS A 209 52.88 33.12 15.09
CA LYS A 209 52.49 32.11 16.10
C LYS A 209 51.31 32.54 16.95
N THR A 210 51.30 33.80 17.40
CA THR A 210 50.18 34.35 18.19
C THR A 210 48.90 34.33 17.36
N ARG A 211 48.99 34.73 16.08
CA ARG A 211 47.87 34.72 15.15
C ARG A 211 47.35 33.31 14.86
N GLU A 212 48.25 32.34 14.69
CA GLU A 212 47.90 30.94 14.52
C GLU A 212 47.13 30.40 15.74
N ALA A 213 47.58 30.74 16.97
CA ALA A 213 46.87 30.36 18.20
C ALA A 213 45.46 30.95 18.27
N GLU A 214 45.28 32.23 17.92
CA GLU A 214 43.95 32.88 17.83
C GLU A 214 43.03 32.16 16.84
N LEU A 215 43.57 31.73 15.70
CA LEU A 215 42.82 31.03 14.65
C LEU A 215 42.40 29.63 15.10
N ILE A 216 43.27 28.91 15.82
CA ILE A 216 42.94 27.61 16.39
C ILE A 216 41.81 27.74 17.42
N GLU A 217 41.88 28.75 18.30
CA GLU A 217 40.83 29.03 19.28
C GLU A 217 39.50 29.38 18.57
N ALA A 218 39.54 30.21 17.53
CA ALA A 218 38.37 30.53 16.72
C ALA A 218 37.78 29.28 16.04
N ASN A 219 38.60 28.36 15.52
CA ASN A 219 38.11 27.10 14.94
C ASN A 219 37.43 26.21 16.00
N GLN A 220 37.95 26.19 17.23
CA GLN A 220 37.34 25.41 18.31
C GLN A 220 35.96 25.99 18.70
N ASP A 221 35.82 27.31 18.79
CA ASP A 221 34.53 27.97 19.01
C ASP A 221 33.53 27.69 17.87
N LEU A 222 33.99 27.77 16.61
CA LEU A 222 33.16 27.43 15.45
C LEU A 222 32.71 25.97 15.46
N THR A 223 33.59 25.04 15.86
CA THR A 223 33.28 23.62 16.00
C THR A 223 32.18 23.41 17.05
N ASN A 224 32.30 24.09 18.20
CA ASN A 224 31.30 24.01 19.27
C ASN A 224 29.94 24.56 18.82
N LYS A 225 29.93 25.74 18.18
CA LYS A 225 28.70 26.36 17.63
C LYS A 225 28.04 25.46 16.58
N MET A 226 28.84 24.85 15.71
CA MET A 226 28.34 23.94 14.68
C MET A 226 27.74 22.68 15.31
N SER A 227 28.41 22.07 16.29
CA SER A 227 27.90 20.90 17.03
C SER A 227 26.58 21.20 17.75
N GLN A 228 26.46 22.36 18.39
CA GLN A 228 25.21 22.81 19.02
C GLN A 228 24.07 22.95 18.00
N LEU A 229 24.35 23.55 16.84
CA LEU A 229 23.35 23.74 15.79
C LEU A 229 22.92 22.40 15.18
N THR A 230 23.86 21.51 14.87
CA THR A 230 23.56 20.15 14.39
C THR A 230 22.71 19.38 15.41
N GLY A 231 23.08 19.38 16.69
CA GLY A 231 22.31 18.71 17.73
C GLY A 231 20.89 19.27 17.90
N MET A 232 20.70 20.57 17.69
CA MET A 232 19.36 21.19 17.66
C MET A 232 18.54 20.70 16.46
N LEU A 233 19.14 20.63 15.27
CA LEU A 233 18.48 20.14 14.05
C LEU A 233 18.11 18.65 14.17
N GLU A 234 19.01 17.82 14.70
CA GLU A 234 18.74 16.41 15.01
C GLU A 234 17.58 16.25 16.01
N TYR A 235 17.57 17.07 17.07
CA TYR A 235 16.48 17.06 18.06
C TYR A 235 15.13 17.47 17.44
N MET A 236 15.12 18.51 16.61
CA MET A 236 13.93 18.95 15.88
C MET A 236 13.40 17.84 14.97
N GLU A 237 14.27 17.16 14.24
CA GLU A 237 13.91 16.04 13.37
C GLU A 237 13.32 14.88 14.18
N LYS A 238 14.00 14.48 15.26
CA LYS A 238 13.52 13.42 16.13
C LYS A 238 12.13 13.74 16.68
N LYS A 239 11.91 14.96 17.17
CA LYS A 239 10.62 15.40 17.71
C LYS A 239 9.54 15.45 16.63
N ARG A 240 9.90 15.82 15.40
CA ARG A 240 8.98 15.78 14.24
C ARG A 240 8.58 14.35 13.92
N LEU A 241 9.53 13.42 13.88
CA LEU A 241 9.27 12.00 13.66
C LEU A 241 8.36 11.44 14.76
N GLU A 242 8.63 11.74 16.04
CA GLU A 242 7.78 11.35 17.17
C GLU A 242 6.34 11.91 17.08
N LYS A 243 6.18 13.16 16.64
CA LYS A 243 4.85 13.76 16.45
C LYS A 243 4.11 13.12 15.28
N ASN A 244 4.81 12.88 14.18
CA ASN A 244 4.24 12.28 12.98
C ASN A 244 3.81 10.83 13.25
N THR A 245 4.58 10.04 14.01
CA THR A 245 4.19 8.69 14.43
C THR A 245 2.99 8.73 15.37
N ALA A 246 2.96 9.65 16.33
CA ALA A 246 1.82 9.79 17.25
C ALA A 246 0.51 10.22 16.55
N GLU A 247 0.58 11.09 15.53
CA GLU A 247 -0.57 11.43 14.70
C GLU A 247 -1.00 10.27 13.80
N ALA A 248 -0.05 9.49 13.27
CA ALA A 248 -0.32 8.25 12.54
C ALA A 248 -1.06 7.24 13.41
N ASP A 249 -0.59 7.05 14.65
CA ASP A 249 -1.19 6.12 15.60
C ASP A 249 -2.62 6.53 15.96
N LYS A 250 -2.88 7.83 16.16
CA LYS A 250 -4.24 8.34 16.37
C LYS A 250 -5.15 8.09 15.17
N LEU A 251 -4.66 8.33 13.96
CA LEU A 251 -5.41 8.07 12.73
C LEU A 251 -5.63 6.56 12.54
N ALA A 252 -4.64 5.72 12.84
CA ALA A 252 -4.72 4.28 12.79
C ALA A 252 -5.75 3.73 13.79
N ILE A 253 -5.78 4.25 15.02
CA ILE A 253 -6.73 3.85 16.06
C ILE A 253 -8.17 4.21 15.67
N THR A 254 -8.40 5.46 15.23
CA THR A 254 -9.73 5.90 14.79
C THR A 254 -10.22 5.13 13.57
N THR A 255 -9.32 4.83 12.64
CA THR A 255 -9.58 4.01 11.46
C THR A 255 -9.91 2.56 11.83
N LYS A 256 -9.14 1.96 12.76
CA LYS A 256 -9.36 0.59 13.27
C LYS A 256 -10.74 0.41 13.91
N ASN A 257 -11.20 1.37 14.70
CA ASN A 257 -12.52 1.30 15.33
C ASN A 257 -13.64 1.33 14.29
N ARG A 258 -13.52 2.18 13.27
CA ARG A 258 -14.49 2.25 12.15
C ARG A 258 -14.53 0.95 11.34
N ILE A 259 -13.37 0.37 11.03
CA ILE A 259 -13.27 -0.93 10.33
C ILE A 259 -13.92 -2.05 11.14
N THR A 260 -13.64 -2.12 12.45
CA THR A 260 -14.20 -3.16 13.33
C THR A 260 -15.73 -3.08 13.38
N LEU A 261 -16.31 -1.88 13.54
CA LEU A 261 -17.77 -1.69 13.53
C LEU A 261 -18.41 -2.11 12.21
N LEU A 262 -17.75 -1.80 11.09
CA LEU A 262 -18.22 -2.16 9.75
C LEU A 262 -18.16 -3.68 9.55
N GLY A 263 -17.08 -4.33 10.00
CA GLY A 263 -16.96 -5.79 10.01
C GLY A 263 -18.10 -6.47 10.79
N ILE A 264 -18.43 -5.96 11.98
CA ILE A 264 -19.57 -6.44 12.78
C ILE A 264 -20.89 -6.28 12.00
N PHE A 265 -21.10 -5.14 11.35
CA PHE A 265 -22.30 -4.89 10.54
C PHE A 265 -22.45 -5.88 9.38
N VAL A 266 -21.35 -6.18 8.67
CA VAL A 266 -21.35 -7.18 7.59
C VAL A 266 -21.70 -8.58 8.12
N VAL A 267 -21.14 -8.98 9.27
CA VAL A 267 -21.46 -10.28 9.88
C VAL A 267 -22.93 -10.38 10.28
N LEU A 268 -23.49 -9.32 10.89
CA LEU A 268 -24.91 -9.26 11.25
C LEU A 268 -25.81 -9.33 10.01
N LEU A 269 -25.41 -8.67 8.92
CA LEU A 269 -26.14 -8.68 7.66
C LEU A 269 -26.15 -10.09 7.04
N VAL A 270 -25.02 -10.79 7.03
CA VAL A 270 -24.95 -12.20 6.58
C VAL A 270 -25.82 -13.12 7.46
N MET A 271 -25.78 -12.95 8.79
CA MET A 271 -26.65 -13.69 9.72
C MET A 271 -28.14 -13.45 9.44
N SER A 272 -28.52 -12.20 9.16
CA SER A 272 -29.90 -11.83 8.81
C SER A 272 -30.36 -12.53 7.52
N ILE A 273 -29.49 -12.59 6.50
CA ILE A 273 -29.78 -13.30 5.25
C ILE A 273 -30.02 -14.78 5.51
N LEU A 274 -29.09 -15.43 6.22
CA LEU A 274 -29.19 -16.86 6.53
C LEU A 274 -30.50 -17.16 7.27
N PHE A 275 -30.89 -16.29 8.21
CA PHE A 275 -32.14 -16.41 8.93
C PHE A 275 -33.38 -16.29 8.01
N LEU A 276 -33.40 -15.30 7.11
CA LEU A 276 -34.50 -15.13 6.16
C LEU A 276 -34.60 -16.29 5.16
N LEU A 277 -33.46 -16.79 4.67
CA LEU A 277 -33.38 -17.90 3.72
C LEU A 277 -33.87 -19.19 4.38
N PHE A 278 -33.47 -19.45 5.62
CA PHE A 278 -33.97 -20.58 6.41
C PHE A 278 -35.49 -20.51 6.61
N ARG A 279 -36.01 -19.33 6.97
CA ARG A 279 -37.45 -19.11 7.13
C ARG A 279 -38.21 -19.34 5.81
N PHE A 280 -37.65 -18.87 4.70
CA PHE A 280 -38.23 -19.04 3.37
C PHE A 280 -38.31 -20.52 2.95
N LEU A 281 -37.22 -21.27 3.10
CA LEU A 281 -37.16 -22.70 2.79
C LEU A 281 -38.17 -23.51 3.60
N ARG A 282 -38.28 -23.23 4.91
CA ARG A 282 -39.20 -23.92 5.79
C ARG A 282 -40.66 -23.75 5.36
N LYS A 283 -41.05 -22.52 5.00
CA LYS A 283 -42.41 -22.20 4.53
C LYS A 283 -42.74 -22.82 3.16
N ASN A 284 -41.77 -22.86 2.25
CA ASN A 284 -41.98 -23.49 0.94
C ASN A 284 -42.18 -25.01 1.06
N SER A 285 -41.43 -25.68 1.95
CA SER A 285 -41.59 -27.13 2.17
C SER A 285 -42.98 -27.50 2.69
N GLU A 286 -43.52 -26.73 3.66
CA GLU A 286 -44.88 -26.96 4.17
C GLU A 286 -45.94 -26.77 3.08
N THR A 287 -45.79 -25.72 2.26
CA THR A 287 -46.71 -25.45 1.15
C THR A 287 -46.68 -26.57 0.12
N GLN A 288 -45.49 -27.09 -0.24
CA GLN A 288 -45.36 -28.22 -1.15
C GLN A 288 -46.01 -29.49 -0.61
N LYS A 289 -45.82 -29.80 0.68
CA LYS A 289 -46.47 -30.96 1.32
C LYS A 289 -47.99 -30.84 1.29
N LEU A 290 -48.53 -29.66 1.55
CA LEU A 290 -49.97 -29.43 1.55
C LEU A 290 -50.57 -29.55 0.14
N LEU A 291 -49.86 -29.05 -0.88
CA LEU A 291 -50.24 -29.21 -2.28
C LEU A 291 -50.20 -30.67 -2.72
N LEU A 292 -49.15 -31.41 -2.37
CA LEU A 292 -49.05 -32.84 -2.69
C LEU A 292 -50.18 -33.63 -2.03
N LYS A 293 -50.50 -33.35 -0.76
CA LYS A 293 -51.60 -34.01 -0.04
C LYS A 293 -52.97 -33.68 -0.67
N ALA A 294 -53.21 -32.42 -1.02
CA ALA A 294 -54.45 -32.01 -1.68
C ALA A 294 -54.59 -32.64 -3.07
N LYS A 295 -53.50 -32.70 -3.84
CA LYS A 295 -53.46 -33.37 -5.15
C LYS A 295 -53.78 -34.85 -5.03
N ALA A 296 -53.12 -35.57 -4.11
CA ALA A 296 -53.37 -36.99 -3.90
C ALA A 296 -54.83 -37.28 -3.52
N GLY A 297 -55.43 -36.47 -2.64
CA GLY A 297 -56.84 -36.62 -2.28
C GLY A 297 -57.81 -36.34 -3.44
N ALA A 298 -57.48 -35.38 -4.31
CA ALA A 298 -58.29 -35.12 -5.50
C ALA A 298 -58.21 -36.27 -6.53
N GLU A 299 -57.01 -36.83 -6.73
CA GLU A 299 -56.80 -37.98 -7.62
C GLU A 299 -57.51 -39.24 -7.11
N GLU A 300 -57.45 -39.50 -5.80
CA GLU A 300 -58.16 -40.62 -5.17
C GLU A 300 -59.68 -40.49 -5.31
N LEU A 301 -60.23 -39.29 -5.09
CA LEU A 301 -61.65 -39.01 -5.26
C LEU A 301 -62.09 -39.20 -6.72
N ALA A 302 -61.30 -38.69 -7.68
CA ALA A 302 -61.57 -38.86 -9.10
C ALA A 302 -61.62 -40.34 -9.49
N ARG A 303 -60.62 -41.12 -9.08
CA ARG A 303 -60.56 -42.57 -9.33
C ARG A 303 -61.73 -43.33 -8.68
N THR A 304 -62.09 -42.97 -7.45
CA THR A 304 -63.22 -43.60 -6.75
C THR A 304 -64.55 -43.30 -7.44
N LYS A 305 -64.73 -42.07 -7.92
CA LYS A 305 -65.90 -41.67 -8.70
C LYS A 305 -66.01 -42.45 -10.01
N GLU A 306 -64.91 -42.62 -10.74
CA GLU A 306 -64.88 -43.41 -11.97
C GLU A 306 -65.27 -44.87 -11.73
N LEU A 307 -64.65 -45.52 -10.73
CA LEU A 307 -64.96 -46.90 -10.37
C LEU A 307 -66.41 -47.08 -9.92
N PHE A 308 -66.96 -46.13 -9.16
CA PHE A 308 -68.36 -46.16 -8.74
C PHE A 308 -69.31 -46.13 -9.94
N ILE A 309 -69.12 -45.20 -10.89
CA ILE A 309 -69.99 -45.09 -12.06
C ILE A 309 -69.90 -46.33 -12.94
N ALA A 310 -68.68 -46.87 -13.15
CA ALA A 310 -68.48 -48.08 -13.93
C ALA A 310 -69.20 -49.30 -13.31
N ASN A 311 -69.05 -49.50 -12.00
CA ASN A 311 -69.66 -50.63 -11.30
C ASN A 311 -71.18 -50.50 -11.25
N VAL A 312 -71.72 -49.34 -10.89
CA VAL A 312 -73.17 -49.12 -10.82
C VAL A 312 -73.81 -49.32 -12.20
N SER A 313 -73.17 -48.88 -13.28
CA SER A 313 -73.66 -49.14 -14.64
C SER A 313 -73.87 -50.62 -14.91
N HIS A 314 -72.86 -51.44 -14.61
CA HIS A 314 -72.88 -52.86 -14.89
C HIS A 314 -73.96 -53.58 -14.06
N GLU A 315 -74.05 -53.23 -12.77
CA GLU A 315 -75.06 -53.79 -11.86
C GLU A 315 -76.48 -53.34 -12.20
N MET A 316 -76.68 -52.15 -12.81
CA MET A 316 -77.99 -51.70 -13.28
C MET A 316 -78.41 -52.33 -14.61
N LYS A 317 -77.47 -52.58 -15.53
CA LYS A 317 -77.77 -53.20 -16.84
C LYS A 317 -78.36 -54.60 -16.71
N THR A 318 -77.85 -55.41 -15.79
CA THR A 318 -78.26 -56.81 -15.59
C THR A 318 -79.75 -56.97 -15.23
N PRO A 319 -80.27 -56.35 -14.15
CA PRO A 319 -81.69 -56.46 -13.79
C PRO A 319 -82.59 -55.81 -14.85
N LEU A 320 -82.13 -54.74 -15.49
CA LEU A 320 -82.91 -54.04 -16.49
C LEU A 320 -83.07 -54.85 -17.78
N ASN A 321 -82.01 -55.51 -18.23
CA ASN A 321 -82.06 -56.48 -19.33
C ASN A 321 -82.95 -57.68 -18.98
N ALA A 322 -82.97 -58.12 -17.73
CA ALA A 322 -83.88 -59.19 -17.29
C ALA A 322 -85.35 -58.73 -17.36
N ILE A 323 -85.68 -57.53 -16.85
CA ILE A 323 -87.04 -56.98 -16.93
C ILE A 323 -87.45 -56.79 -18.40
N TYR A 324 -86.58 -56.22 -19.24
CA TYR A 324 -86.83 -56.05 -20.66
C TYR A 324 -87.04 -57.39 -21.38
N GLY A 325 -86.17 -58.38 -21.14
CA GLY A 325 -86.26 -59.69 -21.77
C GLY A 325 -87.52 -60.46 -21.36
N ILE A 326 -87.88 -60.44 -20.08
CA ILE A 326 -89.11 -61.08 -19.58
C ILE A 326 -90.35 -60.39 -20.17
N THR A 327 -90.38 -59.06 -20.20
CA THR A 327 -91.52 -58.32 -20.78
C THR A 327 -91.69 -58.58 -22.27
N GLU A 328 -90.60 -58.64 -23.04
CA GLU A 328 -90.63 -59.05 -24.45
C GLU A 328 -91.13 -60.48 -24.65
N GLN A 329 -90.64 -61.44 -23.85
CA GLN A 329 -91.12 -62.82 -23.91
C GLN A 329 -92.60 -62.97 -23.54
N MET A 330 -93.09 -62.18 -22.59
CA MET A 330 -94.50 -62.18 -22.21
C MET A 330 -95.38 -61.59 -23.31
N LEU A 331 -94.94 -60.52 -23.98
CA LEU A 331 -95.65 -59.88 -25.09
C LEU A 331 -95.86 -60.78 -26.31
N GLN A 332 -95.01 -61.81 -26.49
CA GLN A 332 -95.14 -62.81 -27.56
C GLN A 332 -96.21 -63.88 -27.30
N ARG A 333 -96.82 -63.91 -26.11
CA ARG A 333 -97.89 -64.85 -25.76
C ARG A 333 -99.27 -64.31 -26.14
N ASP A 334 -100.26 -65.19 -26.19
CA ASP A 334 -101.67 -64.75 -26.25
C ASP A 334 -102.06 -64.10 -24.93
N LEU A 335 -102.30 -62.80 -24.99
CA LEU A 335 -102.63 -61.92 -23.87
C LEU A 335 -103.96 -61.22 -24.18
N ASP A 336 -104.73 -60.90 -23.14
CA ASP A 336 -105.83 -59.96 -23.30
C ASP A 336 -105.31 -58.54 -23.62
N LYS A 337 -106.21 -57.68 -24.10
CA LYS A 337 -105.86 -56.32 -24.55
C LYS A 337 -105.24 -55.48 -23.43
N GLN A 338 -105.72 -55.64 -22.19
CA GLN A 338 -105.28 -54.84 -21.05
C GLN A 338 -103.88 -55.25 -20.59
N ALA A 339 -103.61 -56.55 -20.45
CA ALA A 339 -102.31 -57.09 -20.09
C ALA A 339 -101.24 -56.75 -21.13
N ARG A 340 -101.59 -56.74 -22.42
CA ARG A 340 -100.68 -56.32 -23.50
C ARG A 340 -100.36 -54.82 -23.41
N GLU A 341 -101.33 -53.96 -23.15
CA GLU A 341 -101.10 -52.52 -22.95
C GLU A 341 -100.20 -52.26 -21.73
N GLU A 342 -100.46 -52.90 -20.59
CA GLU A 342 -99.66 -52.78 -19.36
C GLU A 342 -98.21 -53.28 -19.56
N LEU A 343 -98.00 -54.44 -20.18
CA LEU A 343 -96.65 -54.96 -20.47
C LEU A 343 -95.89 -54.10 -21.49
N THR A 344 -96.60 -53.49 -22.46
CA THR A 344 -96.00 -52.55 -23.41
C THR A 344 -95.49 -51.30 -22.71
N ILE A 345 -96.21 -50.81 -21.70
CA ILE A 345 -95.77 -49.68 -20.86
C ILE A 345 -94.51 -50.06 -20.07
N VAL A 346 -94.49 -51.25 -19.44
CA VAL A 346 -93.30 -51.71 -18.69
C VAL A 346 -92.10 -51.86 -19.62
N ARG A 347 -92.27 -52.49 -20.78
CA ARG A 347 -91.19 -52.62 -21.78
C ARG A 347 -90.64 -51.28 -22.21
N ASN A 348 -91.51 -50.35 -22.61
CA ASN A 348 -91.09 -49.03 -23.08
C ASN A 348 -90.37 -48.24 -21.96
N SER A 349 -90.83 -48.39 -20.72
CA SER A 349 -90.19 -47.79 -19.54
C SER A 349 -88.82 -48.39 -19.25
N SER A 350 -88.68 -49.73 -19.36
CA SER A 350 -87.38 -50.41 -19.24
C SER A 350 -86.42 -50.01 -20.37
N LYS A 351 -86.90 -49.92 -21.61
CA LYS A 351 -86.10 -49.46 -22.75
C LYS A 351 -85.60 -48.02 -22.54
N HIS A 352 -86.49 -47.13 -22.07
CA HIS A 352 -86.13 -45.75 -21.79
C HIS A 352 -85.09 -45.64 -20.66
N LEU A 353 -85.28 -46.38 -19.56
CA LEU A 353 -84.33 -46.40 -18.45
C LEU A 353 -82.99 -47.03 -18.86
N TYR A 354 -82.96 -47.99 -19.78
CA TYR A 354 -81.71 -48.54 -20.35
C TYR A 354 -80.91 -47.46 -21.05
N SER A 355 -81.57 -46.68 -21.90
CA SER A 355 -80.96 -45.55 -22.61
C SER A 355 -80.40 -44.54 -21.62
N LEU A 356 -81.20 -44.11 -20.63
CA LEU A 356 -80.77 -43.11 -19.66
C LEU A 356 -79.56 -43.55 -18.82
N VAL A 357 -79.51 -44.84 -18.44
CA VAL A 357 -78.37 -45.41 -17.73
C VAL A 357 -77.13 -45.46 -18.62
N ASN A 358 -77.26 -45.81 -19.90
CA ASN A 358 -76.16 -45.76 -20.86
C ASN A 358 -75.66 -44.32 -21.08
N ASP A 359 -76.56 -43.38 -21.33
CA ASP A 359 -76.22 -41.98 -21.59
C ASP A 359 -75.47 -41.36 -20.40
N THR A 360 -75.87 -41.67 -19.17
CA THR A 360 -75.21 -41.19 -17.95
C THR A 360 -73.76 -41.71 -17.85
N VAL A 361 -73.54 -42.95 -18.27
CA VAL A 361 -72.23 -43.61 -18.19
C VAL A 361 -71.32 -43.16 -19.32
N ASP A 362 -71.87 -42.98 -20.51
CA ASP A 362 -71.14 -42.43 -21.64
C ASP A 362 -70.73 -40.99 -21.35
N LEU A 363 -71.62 -40.16 -20.77
CA LEU A 363 -71.29 -38.81 -20.30
C LEU A 363 -70.14 -38.83 -19.26
N ALA A 364 -70.16 -39.77 -18.32
CA ALA A 364 -69.09 -39.92 -17.34
C ALA A 364 -67.75 -40.32 -18.00
N ARG A 365 -67.77 -41.19 -19.02
CA ARG A 365 -66.59 -41.55 -19.82
C ARG A 365 -66.06 -40.37 -20.64
N ILE A 366 -66.94 -39.52 -21.19
CA ILE A 366 -66.54 -38.29 -21.91
C ILE A 366 -65.77 -37.35 -20.97
N HIS A 367 -66.36 -37.07 -19.80
CA HIS A 367 -65.75 -36.16 -18.83
C HIS A 367 -64.41 -36.67 -18.27
N ALA A 368 -64.23 -37.99 -18.21
CA ALA A 368 -62.97 -38.62 -17.81
C ALA A 368 -61.97 -38.78 -18.97
N GLY A 369 -62.32 -38.38 -20.20
CA GLY A 369 -61.46 -38.52 -21.38
C GLY A 369 -61.21 -39.98 -21.80
N MET A 370 -62.11 -40.90 -21.41
CA MET A 370 -61.97 -42.35 -21.64
C MET A 370 -62.68 -42.84 -22.91
N ILE A 371 -63.14 -41.95 -23.79
CA ILE A 371 -63.72 -42.33 -25.09
C ILE A 371 -62.63 -42.54 -26.13
N THR A 372 -62.62 -43.72 -26.74
CA THR A 372 -61.80 -44.04 -27.91
C THR A 372 -62.68 -44.06 -29.16
N LEU A 373 -62.39 -43.17 -30.11
CA LEU A 373 -63.05 -43.19 -31.42
C LEU A 373 -62.36 -44.22 -32.31
N HIS A 374 -63.15 -45.12 -32.90
CA HIS A 374 -62.67 -46.08 -33.89
C HIS A 374 -63.09 -45.61 -35.28
N PRO A 375 -62.15 -45.14 -36.12
CA PRO A 375 -62.48 -44.73 -37.48
C PRO A 375 -62.82 -45.98 -38.30
N VAL A 376 -64.02 -45.99 -38.89
CA VAL A 376 -64.51 -47.05 -39.78
C VAL A 376 -65.18 -46.41 -40.99
N ASP A 377 -65.06 -47.04 -42.15
CA ASP A 377 -65.79 -46.62 -43.35
C ASP A 377 -67.28 -46.96 -43.17
N PHE A 378 -68.16 -46.01 -43.47
CA PHE A 378 -69.61 -46.19 -43.39
C PHE A 378 -70.31 -45.54 -44.59
N ASN A 379 -71.48 -46.07 -44.94
CA ASN A 379 -72.33 -45.53 -45.99
C ASN A 379 -73.29 -44.48 -45.40
N PRO A 380 -73.20 -43.19 -45.77
CA PRO A 380 -74.09 -42.15 -45.23
C PRO A 380 -75.57 -42.39 -45.53
N ASP A 381 -75.90 -42.98 -46.69
CA ASP A 381 -77.28 -43.23 -47.10
C ASP A 381 -77.93 -44.31 -46.22
N GLU A 382 -77.16 -45.33 -45.79
CA GLU A 382 -77.62 -46.37 -44.88
C GLU A 382 -77.84 -45.83 -43.46
N ILE A 383 -76.90 -45.03 -42.94
CA ILE A 383 -77.02 -44.44 -41.59
C ILE A 383 -78.19 -43.46 -41.51
N LEU A 384 -78.41 -42.67 -42.57
CA LEU A 384 -79.52 -41.72 -42.60
C LEU A 384 -80.88 -42.44 -42.68
N ALA A 385 -80.97 -43.53 -43.45
CA ALA A 385 -82.17 -44.36 -43.49
C ALA A 385 -82.47 -44.99 -42.11
N GLU A 386 -81.45 -45.54 -41.44
CA GLU A 386 -81.58 -46.12 -40.10
C GLU A 386 -82.02 -45.09 -39.06
N ALA A 387 -81.46 -43.86 -39.10
CA ALA A 387 -81.79 -42.79 -38.15
C ALA A 387 -83.23 -42.25 -38.28
N ILE A 388 -83.86 -42.41 -39.45
CA ILE A 388 -85.23 -41.94 -39.72
C ILE A 388 -86.28 -43.01 -39.33
N GLU A 389 -85.89 -44.28 -39.20
CA GLU A 389 -86.76 -45.39 -38.78
C GLU A 389 -86.85 -45.58 -37.25
N LEU A 390 -85.95 -44.97 -36.47
CA LEU A 390 -85.90 -44.99 -34.99
C LEU A 390 -86.88 -44.01 -34.34
#